data_AF-A0A3M2W898-F1
#
_entry.id   AF-A0A3M2W898-F1
#
_cell.length_a   1.000
_cell.length_b   1.000
_cell.length_c   1.000
_cell.angle_alpha   90.00
_cell.angle_beta   90.00
_cell.angle_gamma   90.00
#
_symmetry.space_group_name_H-M   'P 1'
#
loop_
_entity.id
_entity.type
_entity.pdbx_description
1 polymer ?
#
loop_
_entity_poly.entity_id
_entity_poly.type
_entity_poly.pdbx_seq_one_letter_code
_entity_poly.pdbx_strand_id
1 'polypeptide(L)'
;MTHASDVSEVLKQTSIASCLRNDIVVSERVEADGRLRYKLYDPSNDIGFELGKTEYALARLFDGVSTHEEISRYAETRHRIKVSQTKLVQFESRLLSLNILSGVDGDLEKLRDPTTGITYGPLKKYLLINLVKMNPQPGLDSVYPSVRWICSVPFCLAMLAACLISYVYLGMHFGAFQEDVLAVYVHSNQWLWWHFPVILSSIALHEFGHALACRHYKVQVSDFGIGIYLLLATGWVRPVQEQWSSLPRYQRIVTILAGPLVSLVYATAGIVIWAAYGEAQGNLLALSIVMIVASFISLIPTLLPMFNGDTYLAITELINEPRLRQRSFNYLKARLRGAPCETSVRLQRLYLSTVSITCLGWVLVWGFVLQTLFRVFHNQ
;
A
#
# COMPACT_ATOMS: atom_id res chain seq x y z
N MET A 1 -19.70 -18.74 -48.20
CA MET A 1 -19.53 -19.92 -47.31
C MET A 1 -18.12 -19.96 -46.70
N THR A 2 -17.58 -18.80 -46.29
CA THR A 2 -16.15 -18.66 -45.91
C THR A 2 -15.96 -17.85 -44.62
N HIS A 3 -17.02 -17.70 -43.80
CA HIS A 3 -16.96 -16.98 -42.51
C HIS A 3 -17.28 -17.86 -41.29
N ALA A 4 -17.61 -19.14 -41.49
CA ALA A 4 -17.88 -20.08 -40.40
C ALA A 4 -16.63 -20.90 -39.99
N SER A 5 -15.58 -20.92 -40.84
CA SER A 5 -14.36 -21.70 -40.58
C SER A 5 -13.38 -21.00 -39.61
N ASP A 6 -13.27 -19.67 -39.64
CA ASP A 6 -12.32 -18.93 -38.79
C ASP A 6 -12.64 -18.98 -37.29
N VAL A 7 -13.92 -19.06 -36.91
CA VAL A 7 -14.31 -19.14 -35.48
C VAL A 7 -14.01 -20.54 -34.91
N SER A 8 -14.05 -21.57 -35.76
CA SER A 8 -13.73 -22.95 -35.36
C SER A 8 -12.23 -23.21 -35.22
N GLU A 9 -11.39 -22.40 -35.86
CA GLU A 9 -9.93 -22.55 -35.84
C GLU A 9 -9.29 -21.81 -34.66
N VAL A 10 -9.87 -20.69 -34.21
CA VAL A 10 -9.47 -20.00 -32.96
C VAL A 10 -9.83 -20.83 -31.71
N LEU A 11 -10.82 -21.72 -31.80
CA LEU A 11 -11.20 -22.64 -30.71
C LEU A 11 -10.35 -23.92 -30.66
N LYS A 12 -9.42 -24.12 -31.59
CA LYS A 12 -8.57 -25.33 -31.68
C LYS A 12 -7.16 -25.17 -31.14
N GLN A 13 -6.78 -23.98 -30.67
CA GLN A 13 -5.48 -23.77 -30.03
C GLN A 13 -5.61 -23.90 -28.51
N THR A 14 -5.17 -25.07 -28.05
CA THR A 14 -4.65 -25.36 -26.72
C THR A 14 -5.67 -25.28 -25.58
N SER A 15 -6.34 -26.41 -25.31
CA SER A 15 -6.90 -26.69 -23.99
C SER A 15 -5.75 -26.77 -22.98
N ILE A 16 -5.31 -25.62 -22.50
CA ILE A 16 -4.38 -25.53 -21.38
C ILE A 16 -5.14 -26.11 -20.19
N ALA A 17 -4.77 -27.31 -19.77
CA ALA A 17 -5.40 -27.94 -18.64
C ALA A 17 -4.95 -27.18 -17.38
N SER A 18 -5.78 -26.27 -16.91
CA SER A 18 -5.48 -25.43 -15.75
C SER A 18 -5.84 -26.16 -14.46
N CYS A 19 -5.01 -26.06 -13.44
CA CYS A 19 -5.30 -26.63 -12.11
C CYS A 19 -5.27 -25.56 -11.02
N LEU A 20 -6.11 -25.71 -10.00
CA LEU A 20 -6.04 -24.86 -8.81
C LEU A 20 -4.74 -25.13 -8.04
N ARG A 21 -3.98 -24.07 -7.77
CA ARG A 21 -2.73 -24.21 -7.04
C ARG A 21 -2.97 -24.69 -5.60
N ASN A 22 -2.15 -25.65 -5.16
CA ASN A 22 -2.26 -26.28 -3.85
C ASN A 22 -1.74 -25.41 -2.69
N ASP A 23 -0.97 -24.36 -2.99
CA ASP A 23 -0.41 -23.47 -1.98
C ASP A 23 -1.38 -22.35 -1.56
N ILE A 24 -2.55 -22.24 -2.17
CA ILE A 24 -3.55 -21.23 -1.84
C ILE A 24 -4.28 -21.60 -0.54
N VAL A 25 -4.18 -20.72 0.47
CA VAL A 25 -4.90 -20.86 1.74
C VAL A 25 -6.33 -20.36 1.56
N VAL A 26 -7.32 -21.17 1.93
CA VAL A 26 -8.73 -20.83 1.80
C VAL A 26 -9.34 -20.58 3.17
N SER A 27 -9.95 -19.41 3.36
CA SER A 27 -10.72 -19.09 4.57
C SER A 27 -12.19 -18.84 4.22
N GLU A 28 -13.10 -19.36 5.03
CA GLU A 28 -14.54 -19.19 4.85
C GLU A 28 -15.03 -17.98 5.64
N ARG A 29 -15.87 -17.14 5.01
CA ARG A 29 -16.49 -15.98 5.66
C ARG A 29 -17.97 -15.94 5.34
N VAL A 30 -18.78 -15.87 6.39
CA VAL A 30 -20.22 -15.61 6.30
C VAL A 30 -20.43 -14.08 6.33
N GLU A 31 -21.00 -13.51 5.28
CA GLU A 31 -21.41 -12.09 5.28
C GLU A 31 -22.60 -11.87 6.22
N ALA A 32 -22.83 -10.62 6.63
CA ALA A 32 -23.99 -10.25 7.46
C ALA A 32 -25.35 -10.55 6.79
N ASP A 33 -25.38 -10.71 5.46
CA ASP A 33 -26.53 -11.14 4.65
C ASP A 33 -26.70 -12.68 4.57
N GLY A 34 -25.91 -13.45 5.34
CA GLY A 34 -25.95 -14.92 5.36
C GLY A 34 -25.32 -15.61 4.15
N ARG A 35 -24.76 -14.85 3.20
CA ARG A 35 -24.06 -15.41 2.02
C ARG A 35 -22.66 -15.88 2.39
N LEU A 36 -22.31 -17.09 1.93
CA LEU A 36 -20.99 -17.69 2.08
C LEU A 36 -20.04 -17.19 0.98
N ARG A 37 -18.92 -16.57 1.40
CA ARG A 37 -17.79 -16.23 0.53
C ARG A 37 -16.53 -16.95 0.98
N TYR A 38 -15.72 -17.35 0.01
CA TYR A 38 -14.41 -17.96 0.22
C TYR A 38 -13.33 -16.93 -0.09
N LYS A 39 -12.45 -16.65 0.86
CA LYS A 39 -11.28 -15.80 0.67
C LYS A 39 -10.08 -16.71 0.40
N LEU A 40 -9.65 -16.71 -0.85
CA LEU A 40 -8.43 -17.37 -1.32
C LEU A 40 -7.23 -16.46 -1.05
N TYR A 41 -6.18 -16.99 -0.45
CA TYR A 41 -4.96 -16.26 -0.14
C TYR A 41 -3.78 -16.99 -0.78
N ASP A 42 -3.08 -16.32 -1.69
CA ASP A 42 -1.83 -16.82 -2.27
C ASP A 42 -0.66 -16.42 -1.36
N PRO A 43 0.01 -17.36 -0.65
CA PRO A 43 1.12 -17.04 0.26
C PRO A 43 2.36 -16.51 -0.46
N SER A 44 2.52 -16.87 -1.74
CA SER A 44 3.69 -16.51 -2.54
C SER A 44 3.61 -15.07 -3.05
N ASN A 45 2.39 -14.57 -3.29
CA ASN A 45 2.14 -13.21 -3.77
C ASN A 45 1.43 -12.30 -2.76
N ASP A 46 0.94 -12.83 -1.63
CA ASP A 46 0.22 -12.11 -0.57
C ASP A 46 -1.06 -11.41 -1.10
N ILE A 47 -1.69 -12.00 -2.11
CA ILE A 47 -2.92 -11.49 -2.72
C ILE A 47 -4.10 -12.30 -2.22
N GLY A 48 -5.07 -11.60 -1.63
CA GLY A 48 -6.37 -12.15 -1.27
C GLY A 48 -7.40 -11.95 -2.38
N PHE A 49 -8.06 -13.03 -2.80
CA PHE A 49 -9.21 -13.01 -3.70
C PHE A 49 -10.46 -13.47 -2.94
N GLU A 50 -11.61 -12.87 -3.26
CA GLU A 50 -12.90 -13.34 -2.73
C GLU A 50 -13.68 -13.97 -3.86
N LEU A 51 -14.07 -15.23 -3.67
CA LEU A 51 -14.96 -15.98 -4.55
C LEU A 51 -16.28 -16.26 -3.82
N GLY A 52 -17.38 -16.18 -4.55
CA GLY A 52 -18.66 -16.71 -4.08
C GLY A 52 -18.63 -18.24 -3.97
N LYS A 53 -19.62 -18.82 -3.28
CA LYS A 53 -19.77 -20.28 -3.15
C LYS A 53 -19.77 -21.03 -4.49
N THR A 54 -20.46 -20.49 -5.50
CA THR A 54 -20.55 -21.07 -6.84
C THR A 54 -19.23 -20.96 -7.61
N GLU A 55 -18.56 -19.80 -7.50
CA GLU A 55 -17.28 -19.54 -8.17
C GLU A 55 -16.16 -20.40 -7.56
N TYR A 56 -16.15 -20.58 -6.24
CA TYR A 56 -15.18 -21.45 -5.57
C TYR A 56 -15.42 -22.94 -5.92
N ALA A 57 -16.69 -23.38 -5.96
CA ALA A 57 -17.02 -24.73 -6.39
C ALA A 57 -16.56 -24.98 -7.83
N LEU A 58 -16.74 -24.00 -8.72
CA LEU A 58 -16.26 -24.07 -10.10
C LEU A 58 -14.73 -24.05 -10.19
N ALA A 59 -14.06 -23.22 -9.39
CA ALA A 59 -12.60 -23.16 -9.32
C ALA A 59 -11.96 -24.49 -8.90
N ARG A 60 -12.63 -25.26 -8.02
CA ARG A 60 -12.17 -26.60 -7.60
C ARG A 60 -12.31 -27.69 -8.67
N LEU A 61 -13.10 -27.46 -9.72
CA LEU A 61 -13.27 -28.43 -10.81
C LEU A 61 -12.12 -28.37 -11.84
N PHE A 62 -11.27 -27.34 -11.77
CA PHE A 62 -10.05 -27.24 -12.57
C PHE A 62 -8.96 -28.09 -11.92
N ASP A 63 -8.81 -29.32 -12.44
CA ASP A 63 -7.90 -30.37 -11.95
C ASP A 63 -6.65 -30.55 -12.84
N GLY A 64 -6.53 -29.79 -13.93
CA GLY A 64 -5.43 -29.93 -14.89
C GLY A 64 -5.53 -31.14 -15.81
N VAL A 65 -6.68 -31.83 -15.86
CA VAL A 65 -6.90 -32.99 -16.74
C VAL A 65 -8.24 -32.90 -17.48
N SER A 66 -9.27 -32.41 -16.81
CA SER A 66 -10.64 -32.34 -17.34
C SER A 66 -10.78 -31.25 -18.40
N THR A 67 -11.49 -31.57 -19.48
CA THR A 67 -11.82 -30.61 -20.54
C THR A 67 -12.92 -29.63 -20.11
N HIS A 68 -13.01 -28.47 -20.74
CA HIS A 68 -14.05 -27.46 -20.47
C HIS A 68 -15.48 -28.01 -20.59
N GLU A 69 -15.70 -28.98 -21.49
CA GLU A 69 -16.99 -29.64 -21.67
C GLU A 69 -17.34 -30.55 -20.49
N GLU A 70 -16.37 -31.30 -19.99
CA GLU A 70 -16.52 -32.17 -18.82
C GLU A 70 -16.73 -31.33 -17.56
N ILE A 71 -15.96 -30.26 -17.37
CA ILE A 71 -16.11 -29.33 -16.25
C ILE A 71 -17.50 -28.71 -16.25
N SER A 72 -18.02 -28.27 -17.41
CA SER A 72 -19.37 -27.74 -17.54
C SER A 72 -20.43 -28.78 -17.17
N ARG A 73 -20.28 -30.02 -17.64
CA ARG A 73 -21.20 -31.13 -17.34
C ARG A 73 -21.18 -31.51 -15.86
N TYR A 74 -20.01 -31.53 -15.24
CA TYR A 74 -19.84 -31.78 -13.80
C TYR A 74 -20.40 -30.65 -12.93
N ALA A 75 -20.22 -29.39 -13.33
CA ALA A 75 -20.79 -28.24 -12.65
C ALA A 75 -22.33 -28.27 -12.65
N GLU A 76 -22.94 -28.67 -13.77
CA GLU A 76 -24.39 -28.81 -13.89
C GLU A 76 -24.93 -29.99 -13.06
N THR A 77 -24.32 -31.16 -13.14
CA THR A 77 -24.80 -32.38 -12.47
C THR A 77 -24.58 -32.34 -10.95
N ARG A 78 -23.42 -31.90 -10.48
CA ARG A 78 -23.04 -31.97 -9.06
C ARG A 78 -23.36 -30.72 -8.28
N HIS A 79 -23.30 -29.55 -8.92
CA HIS A 79 -23.47 -28.25 -8.25
C HIS A 79 -24.70 -27.46 -8.74
N ARG A 80 -25.45 -27.98 -9.74
CA ARG A 80 -26.62 -27.31 -10.36
C ARG A 80 -26.30 -25.92 -10.92
N ILE A 81 -25.05 -25.69 -11.32
CA ILE A 81 -24.60 -24.40 -11.87
C ILE A 81 -24.63 -24.50 -13.39
N LYS A 82 -25.51 -23.72 -14.04
CA LYS A 82 -25.51 -23.57 -15.50
C LYS A 82 -24.49 -22.51 -15.91
N VAL A 83 -23.40 -22.91 -16.55
CA VAL A 83 -22.36 -22.00 -17.06
C VAL A 83 -22.20 -22.25 -18.55
N SER A 84 -22.32 -21.19 -19.37
CA SER A 84 -22.00 -21.28 -20.80
C SER A 84 -20.49 -21.47 -20.98
N GLN A 85 -20.07 -22.26 -21.97
CA GLN A 85 -18.66 -22.48 -22.30
C GLN A 85 -17.87 -21.16 -22.45
N THR A 86 -18.48 -20.12 -23.04
CA THR A 86 -17.85 -18.80 -23.18
C THR A 86 -17.56 -18.12 -21.83
N LYS A 87 -18.47 -18.23 -20.86
CA LYS A 87 -18.26 -17.73 -19.50
C LYS A 87 -17.23 -18.55 -18.74
N LEU A 88 -17.17 -19.86 -19.00
CA LEU A 88 -16.20 -20.77 -18.39
C LEU A 88 -14.77 -20.40 -18.80
N VAL A 89 -14.53 -20.19 -20.10
CA VAL A 89 -13.23 -19.75 -20.65
C VAL A 89 -12.85 -18.36 -20.13
N GLN A 90 -13.81 -17.43 -20.07
CA GLN A 90 -13.56 -16.11 -19.47
C GLN A 90 -13.20 -16.21 -17.98
N PHE A 91 -13.86 -17.09 -17.24
CA PHE A 91 -13.57 -17.31 -15.83
C PHE A 91 -12.17 -17.91 -15.61
N GLU A 92 -11.80 -18.93 -16.38
CA GLU A 92 -10.47 -19.53 -16.35
C GLU A 92 -9.38 -18.52 -16.71
N SER A 93 -9.54 -17.79 -17.83
CA SER A 93 -8.59 -16.75 -18.25
C SER A 93 -8.36 -15.70 -17.16
N ARG A 94 -9.42 -15.37 -16.40
CA ARG A 94 -9.34 -14.46 -15.27
C ARG A 94 -8.60 -15.08 -14.10
N LEU A 95 -8.86 -16.33 -13.73
CA LEU A 95 -8.14 -17.00 -12.64
C LEU A 95 -6.65 -17.24 -12.97
N LEU A 96 -6.32 -17.58 -14.22
CA LEU A 96 -4.94 -17.64 -14.72
C LEU A 96 -4.26 -16.27 -14.67
N SER A 97 -4.94 -15.20 -15.10
CA SER A 97 -4.40 -13.83 -15.01
C SER A 97 -4.15 -13.35 -13.56
N LEU A 98 -4.84 -13.97 -12.61
CA LEU A 98 -4.73 -13.72 -11.17
C LEU A 98 -3.76 -14.69 -10.48
N ASN A 99 -3.13 -15.59 -11.24
CA ASN A 99 -2.22 -16.62 -10.76
C ASN A 99 -2.82 -17.57 -9.70
N ILE A 100 -4.15 -17.73 -9.72
CA ILE A 100 -4.89 -18.65 -8.84
C ILE A 100 -4.87 -20.07 -9.41
N LEU A 101 -4.94 -20.17 -10.74
CA LEU A 101 -4.73 -21.41 -11.48
C LEU A 101 -3.29 -21.43 -12.02
N SER A 102 -2.66 -22.61 -12.05
CA SER A 102 -1.42 -22.86 -12.77
C SER A 102 -1.72 -23.56 -14.10
N GLY A 103 -1.11 -23.08 -15.20
CA GLY A 103 -1.04 -23.82 -16.45
C GLY A 103 0.11 -24.83 -16.45
N VAL A 104 0.02 -25.89 -17.25
CA VAL A 104 1.04 -26.96 -17.35
C VAL A 104 2.39 -26.45 -17.89
N ASP A 105 2.41 -25.33 -18.61
CA ASP A 105 3.62 -24.67 -19.07
C ASP A 105 3.83 -23.31 -18.40
N GLY A 106 4.82 -23.26 -17.51
CA GLY A 106 5.54 -22.05 -17.13
C GLY A 106 4.82 -21.12 -16.16
N ASP A 107 5.45 -20.93 -15.00
CA ASP A 107 5.23 -19.82 -14.08
C ASP A 107 4.99 -18.51 -14.84
N LEU A 108 3.73 -18.08 -14.91
CA LEU A 108 3.41 -16.70 -15.22
C LEU A 108 3.77 -15.86 -13.98
N GLU A 109 5.07 -15.60 -13.82
CA GLU A 109 5.62 -14.58 -12.92
C GLU A 109 5.00 -13.22 -13.28
N LYS A 110 3.83 -12.93 -12.73
CA LYS A 110 3.35 -11.58 -12.52
C LYS A 110 3.22 -11.37 -11.03
N LEU A 111 4.38 -11.09 -10.42
CA LEU A 111 4.54 -10.45 -9.13
C LEU A 111 3.80 -9.10 -9.15
N ARG A 112 2.49 -9.13 -8.92
CA ARG A 112 1.73 -7.91 -8.68
C ARG A 112 1.83 -7.63 -7.20
N ASP A 113 2.88 -6.91 -6.83
CA ASP A 113 3.12 -6.50 -5.45
C ASP A 113 1.89 -5.73 -4.91
N PRO A 114 1.11 -6.33 -3.99
CA PRO A 114 -0.14 -5.74 -3.51
C PRO A 114 0.10 -4.66 -2.44
N THR A 115 1.36 -4.48 -2.03
CA THR A 115 1.70 -3.85 -0.74
C THR A 115 2.16 -2.41 -0.83
N THR A 116 2.59 -1.94 -1.99
CA THR A 116 2.99 -0.54 -2.09
C THR A 116 1.77 0.32 -2.36
N GLY A 117 1.47 1.21 -1.40
CA GLY A 117 0.56 2.35 -1.49
C GLY A 117 0.79 3.32 -2.66
N ILE A 118 1.59 2.94 -3.64
CA ILE A 118 1.82 3.64 -4.88
C ILE A 118 1.66 2.57 -5.95
N THR A 119 0.67 2.76 -6.84
CA THR A 119 0.54 1.92 -8.04
C THR A 119 1.71 2.26 -8.94
N TYR A 120 2.84 1.59 -8.74
CA TYR A 120 3.99 1.78 -9.60
C TYR A 120 3.69 1.22 -10.99
N GLY A 121 4.10 1.97 -12.02
CA GLY A 121 3.91 1.59 -13.41
C GLY A 121 4.70 0.32 -13.80
N PRO A 122 4.55 -0.15 -15.05
CA PRO A 122 5.20 -1.38 -15.55
C PRO A 122 6.73 -1.37 -15.45
N LEU A 123 7.36 -0.21 -15.23
CA LEU A 123 8.80 -0.05 -15.05
C LEU A 123 9.28 -0.32 -13.61
N LYS A 124 8.40 -0.67 -12.65
CA LYS A 124 8.76 -0.92 -11.23
C LYS A 124 9.94 -1.87 -11.08
N LYS A 125 9.95 -2.99 -11.82
CA LYS A 125 10.98 -4.03 -11.72
C LYS A 125 12.38 -3.53 -12.08
N TYR A 126 12.48 -2.57 -13.01
CA TYR A 126 13.76 -2.04 -13.49
C TYR A 126 14.24 -0.82 -12.69
N LEU A 127 13.33 -0.15 -11.98
CA LEU A 127 13.59 1.11 -11.30
C LEU A 127 13.65 1.00 -9.77
N LEU A 128 13.31 -0.18 -9.22
CA LEU A 128 13.41 -0.47 -7.80
C LEU A 128 14.74 -1.18 -7.50
N ILE A 129 15.63 -0.48 -6.81
CA ILE A 129 16.86 -1.05 -6.26
C ILE A 129 16.61 -1.36 -4.79
N ASN A 130 16.57 -2.64 -4.42
CA ASN A 130 16.45 -3.05 -3.03
C ASN A 130 17.81 -2.88 -2.35
N LEU A 131 17.93 -1.94 -1.41
CA LEU A 131 19.16 -1.74 -0.64
C LEU A 131 19.26 -2.79 0.47
N VAL A 132 18.15 -3.01 1.17
CA VAL A 132 18.05 -3.91 2.29
C VAL A 132 16.74 -4.68 2.16
N LYS A 133 16.84 -6.01 2.25
CA LYS A 133 15.69 -6.90 2.37
C LYS A 133 16.06 -7.98 3.38
N MET A 134 15.30 -8.10 4.46
CA MET A 134 15.55 -9.08 5.50
C MET A 134 14.24 -9.54 6.17
N ASN A 135 14.28 -10.70 6.80
CA ASN A 135 13.22 -11.12 7.72
C ASN A 135 13.48 -10.45 9.09
N PRO A 136 12.66 -9.47 9.52
CA PRO A 136 12.91 -8.73 10.75
C PRO A 136 12.44 -9.50 11.99
N GLN A 137 11.69 -10.60 11.85
CA GLN A 137 10.99 -11.28 12.93
C GLN A 137 11.91 -11.68 14.10
N PRO A 138 13.09 -12.31 13.89
CA PRO A 138 13.96 -12.70 15.00
C PRO A 138 14.51 -11.49 15.78
N GLY A 139 14.84 -10.41 15.06
CA GLY A 139 15.31 -9.16 15.67
C GLY A 139 14.20 -8.47 16.46
N LEU A 140 12.99 -8.41 15.90
CA LEU A 140 11.80 -7.90 16.59
C LEU A 140 11.50 -8.70 17.85
N ASP A 141 11.58 -10.03 17.80
CA ASP A 141 11.34 -10.91 18.96
C ASP A 141 12.33 -10.66 20.10
N SER A 142 13.58 -10.35 19.77
CA SER A 142 14.64 -10.04 20.73
C SER A 142 14.49 -8.63 21.33
N VAL A 143 14.19 -7.63 20.49
CA VAL A 143 14.15 -6.22 20.92
C VAL A 143 12.84 -5.85 21.60
N TYR A 144 11.71 -6.41 21.15
CA TYR A 144 10.36 -6.04 21.58
C TYR A 144 10.13 -6.11 23.10
N PRO A 145 10.60 -7.14 23.85
CA PRO A 145 10.45 -7.19 25.30
C PRO A 145 11.03 -5.96 26.01
N SER A 146 12.17 -5.45 25.54
CA SER A 146 12.87 -4.30 26.12
C SER A 146 12.22 -2.96 25.76
N VAL A 147 11.55 -2.88 24.61
CA VAL A 147 10.94 -1.64 24.10
C VAL A 147 9.42 -1.62 24.16
N ARG A 148 8.79 -2.61 24.82
CA ARG A 148 7.32 -2.71 24.96
C ARG A 148 6.66 -1.43 25.49
N TRP A 149 7.35 -0.70 26.37
CA TRP A 149 6.88 0.55 26.96
C TRP A 149 6.65 1.66 25.93
N ILE A 150 7.38 1.64 24.81
CA ILE A 150 7.21 2.57 23.68
C ILE A 150 5.84 2.40 23.03
N CYS A 151 5.26 1.19 23.05
CA CYS A 151 3.92 0.93 22.53
C CYS A 151 2.81 1.26 23.54
N SER A 152 3.12 1.83 24.71
CA SER A 152 2.12 2.17 25.71
C SER A 152 1.37 3.46 25.34
N VAL A 153 0.07 3.50 25.63
CA VAL A 153 -0.76 4.68 25.37
C VAL A 153 -0.21 5.96 26.04
N PRO A 154 0.23 5.95 27.32
CA PRO A 154 0.79 7.14 27.95
C PRO A 154 2.05 7.64 27.24
N PHE A 155 2.94 6.73 26.82
CA PHE A 155 4.13 7.12 26.08
C PHE A 155 3.78 7.74 24.72
N CYS A 156 2.90 7.10 23.94
CA CYS A 156 2.47 7.63 22.65
C CYS A 156 1.80 9.02 22.78
N LEU A 157 0.97 9.22 23.81
CA LEU A 157 0.35 10.52 24.09
C LEU A 157 1.39 11.58 24.49
N ALA A 158 2.36 11.21 25.32
CA ALA A 158 3.46 12.10 25.69
C ALA A 158 4.30 12.49 24.46
N MET A 159 4.59 11.55 23.57
CA MET A 159 5.30 11.83 22.31
C MET A 159 4.47 12.71 21.38
N LEU A 160 3.17 12.47 21.24
CA LEU A 160 2.29 13.34 20.46
C LEU A 160 2.26 14.77 21.02
N ALA A 161 2.21 14.93 22.34
CA ALA A 161 2.29 16.23 22.99
C ALA A 161 3.65 16.91 22.74
N ALA A 162 4.75 16.17 22.83
CA ALA A 162 6.08 16.67 22.52
C ALA A 162 6.19 17.13 21.06
N CYS A 163 5.67 16.32 20.12
CA CYS A 163 5.57 16.71 18.72
C CYS A 163 4.78 18.01 18.57
N LEU A 164 3.59 18.11 19.17
CA LEU A 164 2.77 19.32 19.07
C LEU A 164 3.52 20.56 19.59
N ILE A 165 4.17 20.46 20.74
CA ILE A 165 4.94 21.57 21.34
C ILE A 165 6.10 21.98 20.43
N SER A 166 6.89 21.03 19.93
CA SER A 166 8.02 21.33 19.05
C SER A 166 7.58 21.94 17.71
N TYR A 167 6.49 21.47 17.12
CA TYR A 167 5.98 22.06 15.88
C TYR A 167 5.41 23.46 16.09
N VAL A 168 4.77 23.73 17.23
CA VAL A 168 4.35 25.09 17.60
C VAL A 168 5.57 25.99 17.77
N TYR A 169 6.62 25.53 18.45
CA TYR A 169 7.88 26.26 18.58
C TYR A 169 8.50 26.59 17.21
N LEU A 170 8.61 25.59 16.32
CA LEU A 170 9.12 25.80 14.96
C LEU A 170 8.29 26.85 14.19
N GLY A 171 6.96 26.82 14.35
CA GLY A 171 6.06 27.81 13.74
C GLY A 171 6.24 29.23 14.30
N MET A 172 6.47 29.36 15.61
CA MET A 172 6.75 30.66 16.25
C MET A 172 8.10 31.25 15.82
N HIS A 173 9.10 30.40 15.58
CA HIS A 173 10.45 30.80 15.17
C HIS A 173 10.71 30.58 13.67
N PHE A 174 9.65 30.55 12.86
CA PHE A 174 9.75 30.17 11.45
C PHE A 174 10.66 31.09 10.63
N GLY A 175 10.73 32.39 10.95
CA GLY A 175 11.63 33.33 10.29
C GLY A 175 13.11 32.94 10.46
N ALA A 176 13.54 32.67 11.70
CA ALA A 176 14.90 32.22 11.97
C ALA A 176 15.19 30.86 11.31
N PHE A 177 14.23 29.93 11.36
CA PHE A 177 14.36 28.64 10.69
C PHE A 177 14.55 28.80 9.17
N GLN A 178 13.84 29.72 8.52
CA GLN A 178 14.01 29.99 7.09
C GLN A 178 15.41 30.50 6.75
N GLU A 179 15.96 31.40 7.56
CA GLU A 179 17.33 31.90 7.41
C GLU A 179 18.35 30.75 7.53
N ASP A 180 18.19 29.87 8.51
CA ASP A 180 19.06 28.71 8.70
C ASP A 180 18.94 27.68 7.56
N VAL A 181 17.72 27.46 7.04
CA VAL A 181 17.50 26.61 5.86
C VAL A 181 18.28 27.16 4.66
N LEU A 182 18.22 28.48 4.42
CA LEU A 182 18.97 29.12 3.35
C LEU A 182 20.49 29.02 3.58
N ALA A 183 20.95 29.26 4.81
CA ALA A 183 22.36 29.12 5.18
C ALA A 183 22.89 27.71 4.91
N VAL A 184 22.10 26.68 5.24
CA VAL A 184 22.50 25.27 5.10
C VAL A 184 22.38 24.76 3.67
N TYR A 185 21.30 25.04 2.95
CA TYR A 185 21.05 24.48 1.62
C TYR A 185 21.57 25.32 0.45
N VAL A 186 21.68 26.64 0.61
CA VAL A 186 22.08 27.56 -0.47
C VAL A 186 23.52 28.03 -0.28
N HIS A 187 23.88 28.43 0.94
CA HIS A 187 25.20 29.01 1.23
C HIS A 187 26.25 27.98 1.68
N SER A 188 25.85 26.70 1.84
CA SER A 188 26.71 25.63 2.31
C SER A 188 26.43 24.31 1.60
N ASN A 189 27.41 23.41 1.62
CA ASN A 189 27.29 22.03 1.13
C ASN A 189 27.25 21.01 2.28
N GLN A 190 27.22 21.45 3.53
CA GLN A 190 27.23 20.56 4.71
C GLN A 190 26.01 19.64 4.75
N TRP A 191 24.89 20.05 4.16
CA TRP A 191 23.68 19.23 4.05
C TRP A 191 23.91 17.91 3.29
N LEU A 192 24.84 17.86 2.33
CA LEU A 192 25.11 16.67 1.52
C LEU A 192 25.57 15.48 2.37
N TRP A 193 26.39 15.74 3.41
CA TRP A 193 26.88 14.71 4.32
C TRP A 193 25.76 14.07 5.13
N TRP A 194 24.72 14.85 5.45
CA TRP A 194 23.61 14.41 6.28
C TRP A 194 22.40 13.91 5.47
N HIS A 195 22.28 14.30 4.20
CA HIS A 195 21.11 14.01 3.38
C HIS A 195 20.73 12.54 3.32
N PHE A 196 21.66 11.68 2.87
CA PHE A 196 21.39 10.25 2.73
C PHE A 196 21.24 9.53 4.08
N PRO A 197 22.11 9.73 5.08
CA PRO A 197 21.94 9.12 6.39
C PRO A 197 20.60 9.48 7.06
N VAL A 198 20.18 10.75 6.97
CA VAL A 198 18.92 11.21 7.55
C VAL A 198 17.72 10.58 6.85
N ILE A 199 17.69 10.57 5.51
CA ILE A 199 16.58 9.97 4.76
C ILE A 199 16.48 8.46 5.04
N LEU A 200 17.62 7.75 5.00
CA LEU A 200 17.64 6.31 5.24
C LEU A 200 17.21 5.99 6.68
N SER A 201 17.69 6.73 7.67
CA SER A 201 17.30 6.51 9.07
C SER A 201 15.84 6.88 9.33
N SER A 202 15.34 7.96 8.72
CA SER A 202 13.92 8.35 8.81
C SER A 202 13.00 7.25 8.26
N ILE A 203 13.32 6.70 7.08
CA ILE A 203 12.54 5.60 6.47
C ILE A 203 12.67 4.33 7.30
N ALA A 204 13.89 3.96 7.72
CA ALA A 204 14.10 2.79 8.55
C ALA A 204 13.29 2.85 9.85
N LEU A 205 13.28 4.00 10.52
CA LEU A 205 12.53 4.19 11.76
C LEU A 205 11.02 4.21 11.52
N HIS A 206 10.56 4.80 10.42
CA HIS A 206 9.16 4.76 10.01
C HIS A 206 8.66 3.32 9.86
N GLU A 207 9.35 2.52 9.05
CA GLU A 207 9.02 1.10 8.85
C GLU A 207 9.17 0.30 10.15
N PHE A 208 10.19 0.59 10.96
CA PHE A 208 10.36 -0.04 12.26
C PHE A 208 9.18 0.26 13.20
N GLY A 209 8.59 1.46 13.12
CA GLY A 209 7.35 1.80 13.81
C GLY A 209 6.20 0.87 13.48
N HIS A 210 5.96 0.59 12.19
CA HIS A 210 4.98 -0.40 11.76
C HIS A 210 5.31 -1.80 12.27
N ALA A 211 6.57 -2.21 12.12
CA ALA A 211 7.01 -3.54 12.54
C ALA A 211 6.84 -3.78 14.05
N LEU A 212 7.19 -2.80 14.88
CA LEU A 212 6.99 -2.85 16.32
C LEU A 212 5.51 -2.92 16.69
N ALA A 213 4.66 -2.13 16.02
CA ALA A 213 3.21 -2.16 16.28
C ALA A 213 2.58 -3.48 15.83
N CYS A 214 2.98 -4.05 14.69
CA CYS A 214 2.64 -5.42 14.29
C CYS A 214 3.01 -6.40 15.41
N ARG A 215 4.26 -6.33 15.88
CA ARG A 215 4.75 -7.23 16.93
C ARG A 215 3.98 -7.07 18.23
N HIS A 216 3.61 -5.83 18.59
CA HIS A 216 2.82 -5.51 19.77
C HIS A 216 1.46 -6.20 19.76
N TYR A 217 0.79 -6.21 18.61
CA TYR A 217 -0.48 -6.91 18.40
C TYR A 217 -0.31 -8.37 18.00
N LYS A 218 0.87 -8.96 18.22
CA LYS A 218 1.21 -10.36 17.93
C LYS A 218 1.05 -10.76 16.46
N VAL A 219 1.20 -9.79 15.55
CA VAL A 219 1.30 -10.02 14.11
C VAL A 219 2.78 -10.16 13.75
N GLN A 220 3.11 -11.27 13.09
CA GLN A 220 4.43 -11.54 12.56
C GLN A 220 4.67 -10.70 11.30
N VAL A 221 5.93 -10.34 11.10
CA VAL A 221 6.38 -9.59 9.92
C VAL A 221 7.23 -10.52 9.07
N SER A 222 6.77 -10.82 7.86
CA SER A 222 7.44 -11.77 6.95
C SER A 222 8.59 -11.12 6.18
N ASP A 223 8.46 -9.84 5.85
CA ASP A 223 9.41 -9.11 5.02
C ASP A 223 9.55 -7.66 5.52
N PHE A 224 10.78 -7.17 5.51
CA PHE A 224 11.12 -5.78 5.81
C PHE A 224 12.21 -5.34 4.84
N GLY A 225 12.07 -4.14 4.30
CA GLY A 225 13.09 -3.61 3.42
C GLY A 225 13.06 -2.13 3.20
N ILE A 226 14.17 -1.66 2.65
CA ILE A 226 14.39 -0.29 2.20
C ILE A 226 14.97 -0.39 0.80
N GLY A 227 14.45 0.41 -0.11
CA GLY A 227 14.90 0.48 -1.49
C GLY A 227 14.91 1.90 -1.99
N ILE A 228 15.42 2.06 -3.21
CA ILE A 228 15.36 3.31 -3.96
C ILE A 228 14.51 3.04 -5.19
N TYR A 229 13.46 3.83 -5.35
CA TYR A 229 12.58 3.84 -6.51
C TYR A 229 12.64 5.20 -7.19
N LEU A 230 13.13 5.26 -8.44
CA LEU A 230 13.23 6.52 -9.20
C LEU A 230 13.95 7.64 -8.42
N LEU A 231 15.08 7.31 -7.80
CA LEU A 231 15.88 8.21 -6.92
C LEU A 231 15.22 8.59 -5.58
N LEU A 232 14.00 8.13 -5.31
CA LEU A 232 13.33 8.30 -4.02
C LEU A 232 13.53 7.06 -3.16
N ALA A 233 14.04 7.23 -1.95
CA ALA A 233 14.10 6.14 -1.00
C ALA A 233 12.67 5.77 -0.55
N THR A 234 12.41 4.47 -0.42
CA THR A 234 11.12 3.88 -0.03
C THR A 234 11.36 2.71 0.92
N GLY A 235 10.50 2.58 1.93
CA GLY A 235 10.49 1.44 2.84
C GLY A 235 9.30 0.53 2.59
N TRP A 236 9.32 -0.67 3.17
CA TRP A 236 8.14 -1.49 3.36
C TRP A 236 8.27 -2.44 4.55
N VAL A 237 7.14 -2.69 5.20
CA VAL A 237 6.92 -3.77 6.18
C VAL A 237 5.76 -4.63 5.72
N ARG A 238 5.97 -5.94 5.67
CA ARG A 238 4.95 -6.91 5.25
C ARG A 238 4.47 -7.74 6.45
N PRO A 239 3.28 -7.45 7.02
CA PRO A 239 2.69 -8.31 8.03
C PRO A 239 2.16 -9.61 7.41
N VAL A 240 2.14 -10.69 8.19
CA VAL A 240 1.47 -11.93 7.79
C VAL A 240 -0.04 -11.67 7.71
N GLN A 241 -0.60 -11.75 6.50
CA GLN A 241 -1.94 -11.26 6.20
C GLN A 241 -3.07 -11.99 6.92
N GLU A 242 -2.90 -13.28 7.22
CA GLU A 242 -3.83 -14.06 8.03
C GLU A 242 -3.98 -13.46 9.44
N GLN A 243 -2.84 -13.22 10.09
CA GLN A 243 -2.77 -12.63 11.43
C GLN A 243 -3.25 -11.17 11.40
N TRP A 244 -2.84 -10.40 10.39
CA TRP A 244 -3.32 -9.03 10.17
C TRP A 244 -4.85 -8.95 10.03
N SER A 245 -5.43 -9.83 9.20
CA SER A 245 -6.88 -9.87 8.95
C SER A 245 -7.66 -10.23 10.21
N SER A 246 -7.06 -10.99 11.13
CA SER A 246 -7.66 -11.39 12.41
C SER A 246 -7.74 -10.25 13.43
N LEU A 247 -6.92 -9.20 13.28
CA LEU A 247 -6.91 -8.08 14.20
C LEU A 247 -8.23 -7.29 14.17
N PRO A 248 -8.69 -6.76 15.31
CA PRO A 248 -9.72 -5.72 15.34
C PRO A 248 -9.33 -4.50 14.51
N ARG A 249 -10.32 -3.83 13.90
CA ARG A 249 -10.12 -2.63 13.05
C ARG A 249 -9.26 -1.55 13.70
N TYR A 250 -9.52 -1.25 14.98
CA TYR A 250 -8.76 -0.24 15.72
C TYR A 250 -7.27 -0.59 15.81
N GLN A 251 -6.93 -1.86 16.06
CA GLN A 251 -5.54 -2.28 16.17
C GLN A 251 -4.82 -2.17 14.83
N ARG A 252 -5.50 -2.50 13.71
CA ARG A 252 -4.95 -2.28 12.37
C ARG A 252 -4.70 -0.80 12.08
N ILE A 253 -5.65 0.07 12.42
CA ILE A 253 -5.50 1.52 12.24
C ILE A 253 -4.32 2.05 13.06
N VAL A 254 -4.20 1.65 14.34
CA VAL A 254 -3.08 2.07 15.18
C VAL A 254 -1.75 1.60 14.60
N THR A 255 -1.65 0.36 14.10
CA THR A 255 -0.43 -0.15 13.47
C THR A 255 -0.07 0.60 12.18
N ILE A 256 -1.05 0.97 11.37
CA ILE A 256 -0.84 1.81 10.18
C ILE A 256 -0.37 3.22 10.61
N LEU A 257 -0.88 3.77 11.70
CA LEU A 257 -0.48 5.11 12.15
C LEU A 257 0.84 5.14 12.96
N ALA A 258 1.40 3.97 13.30
CA ALA A 258 2.64 3.88 14.06
C ALA A 258 3.86 4.42 13.30
N GLY A 259 4.01 4.10 12.01
CA GLY A 259 5.09 4.67 11.17
C GLY A 259 5.04 6.20 11.10
N PRO A 260 3.90 6.82 10.72
CA PRO A 260 3.75 8.28 10.73
C PRO A 260 4.07 8.92 12.08
N LEU A 261 3.65 8.29 13.20
CA LEU A 261 3.98 8.77 14.54
C LEU A 261 5.50 8.78 14.76
N VAL A 262 6.21 7.72 14.37
CA VAL A 262 7.67 7.66 14.49
C VAL A 262 8.33 8.73 13.60
N SER A 263 7.83 8.96 12.40
CA SER A 263 8.32 10.04 11.53
C SER A 263 8.13 11.43 12.15
N LEU A 264 7.01 11.68 12.83
CA LEU A 264 6.77 12.91 13.58
C LEU A 264 7.74 13.06 14.76
N VAL A 265 8.00 11.98 15.50
CA VAL A 265 8.97 11.97 16.61
C VAL A 265 10.39 12.22 16.09
N TYR A 266 10.75 11.63 14.95
CA TYR A 266 12.05 11.85 14.32
C TYR A 266 12.23 13.32 13.88
N ALA A 267 11.20 13.93 13.28
CA ALA A 267 11.20 15.35 12.96
C ALA A 267 11.31 16.21 14.23
N THR A 268 10.59 15.83 15.30
CA THR A 268 10.62 16.48 16.61
C THR A 268 12.03 16.47 17.22
N ALA A 269 12.77 15.37 17.10
CA ALA A 269 14.16 15.33 17.53
C ALA A 269 15.02 16.35 16.76
N GLY A 270 14.82 16.49 15.45
CA GLY A 270 15.46 17.53 14.64
C GLY A 270 15.12 18.94 15.14
N ILE A 271 13.85 19.22 15.44
CA ILE A 271 13.41 20.52 15.98
C ILE A 271 14.03 20.79 17.35
N VAL A 272 14.09 19.80 18.24
CA VAL A 272 14.70 19.95 19.57
C VAL A 272 16.20 20.23 19.46
N ILE A 273 16.91 19.52 18.59
CA ILE A 273 18.34 19.78 18.34
C ILE A 273 18.52 21.20 17.79
N TRP A 274 17.69 21.62 16.83
CA TRP A 274 17.72 22.98 16.28
C TRP A 274 17.40 24.03 17.35
N ALA A 275 16.41 23.81 18.20
CA ALA A 275 16.05 24.74 19.27
C ALA A 275 17.16 24.88 20.33
N ALA A 276 17.84 23.77 20.66
CA ALA A 276 18.89 23.75 21.67
C ALA A 276 20.25 24.27 21.16
N TYR A 277 20.52 24.12 19.86
CA TYR A 277 21.83 24.39 19.27
C TYR A 277 21.79 25.26 18.01
N GLY A 278 20.68 25.96 17.73
CA GLY A 278 20.49 26.75 16.52
C GLY A 278 21.50 27.90 16.37
N GLU A 279 21.97 28.44 17.49
CA GLU A 279 23.03 29.45 17.50
C GLU A 279 24.42 28.87 17.19
N ALA A 280 24.59 27.54 17.31
CA ALA A 280 25.84 26.87 17.02
C ALA A 280 25.98 26.62 15.49
N GLN A 281 26.90 27.33 14.85
CA GLN A 281 27.21 27.10 13.44
C GLN A 281 27.91 25.75 13.24
N GLY A 282 27.63 25.10 12.11
CA GLY A 282 28.35 23.91 11.63
C GLY A 282 27.50 22.65 11.56
N ASN A 283 28.13 21.50 11.79
CA ASN A 283 27.56 20.18 11.45
C ASN A 283 26.24 19.85 12.17
N LEU A 284 26.06 20.30 13.42
CA LEU A 284 24.83 20.05 14.19
C LEU A 284 23.63 20.83 13.65
N LEU A 285 23.83 22.09 13.28
CA LEU A 285 22.81 22.88 12.60
C LEU A 285 22.44 22.25 11.25
N ALA A 286 23.43 21.85 10.46
CA ALA A 286 23.17 21.18 9.19
C ALA A 286 22.38 19.87 9.38
N LEU A 287 22.75 19.05 10.37
CA LEU A 287 22.02 17.83 10.72
C LEU A 287 20.57 18.13 11.11
N SER A 288 20.34 19.08 12.02
CA SER A 288 18.99 19.39 12.50
C SER A 288 18.10 19.93 11.39
N ILE A 289 18.63 20.83 10.56
CA ILE A 289 17.92 21.38 9.41
C ILE A 289 17.56 20.28 8.41
N VAL A 290 18.49 19.39 8.08
CA VAL A 290 18.22 18.26 7.17
C VAL A 290 17.21 17.29 7.78
N MET A 291 17.29 16.98 9.08
CA MET A 291 16.30 16.15 9.79
C MET A 291 14.90 16.75 9.70
N ILE A 292 14.75 18.06 9.93
CA ILE A 292 13.46 18.74 9.85
C ILE A 292 12.95 18.69 8.41
N VAL A 293 13.71 19.24 7.45
CA VAL A 293 13.27 19.38 6.05
C VAL A 293 12.98 18.02 5.41
N ALA A 294 13.87 17.04 5.55
CA ALA A 294 13.68 15.73 4.96
C ALA A 294 12.46 15.00 5.55
N SER A 295 12.23 15.11 6.87
CA SER A 295 11.08 14.49 7.52
C SER A 295 9.76 15.14 7.14
N PHE A 296 9.74 16.48 7.00
CA PHE A 296 8.56 17.17 6.49
C PHE A 296 8.21 16.70 5.08
N ILE A 297 9.21 16.56 4.20
CA ILE A 297 9.00 16.06 2.84
C ILE A 297 8.52 14.61 2.86
N SER A 298 9.12 13.74 3.69
CA SER A 298 8.73 12.32 3.77
C SER A 298 7.35 12.10 4.39
N LEU A 299 6.90 13.00 5.26
CA LEU A 299 5.55 12.96 5.85
C LEU A 299 4.44 13.32 4.85
N ILE A 300 4.72 14.07 3.78
CA ILE A 300 3.72 14.46 2.77
C ILE A 300 2.98 13.24 2.17
N PRO A 301 3.66 12.25 1.55
CA PRO A 301 2.99 11.08 0.97
C PRO A 301 2.31 10.18 2.00
N THR A 302 2.72 10.27 3.26
CA THR A 302 2.24 9.45 4.36
C THR A 302 1.00 10.03 5.04
N LEU A 303 0.98 11.35 5.27
CA LEU A 303 -0.09 12.07 5.95
C LEU A 303 -1.20 12.52 5.01
N LEU A 304 -0.87 12.90 3.76
CA LEU A 304 -1.88 13.38 2.83
C LEU A 304 -2.66 12.22 2.19
N PRO A 305 -3.99 12.13 2.38
CA PRO A 305 -4.81 11.03 1.87
C PRO A 305 -4.85 10.90 0.33
N MET A 306 -4.29 11.88 -0.40
CA MET A 306 -4.21 11.89 -1.86
C MET A 306 -3.15 10.92 -2.40
N PHE A 307 -2.15 10.57 -1.61
CA PHE A 307 -1.21 9.48 -1.88
C PHE A 307 -1.79 8.21 -1.26
N ASN A 308 -1.49 7.00 -1.75
CA ASN A 308 -1.98 5.80 -1.05
C ASN A 308 -1.03 5.41 0.11
N GLY A 309 -0.49 6.39 0.84
CA GLY A 309 0.29 6.15 2.06
C GLY A 309 -0.58 5.77 3.26
N ASP A 310 0.00 5.83 4.45
CA ASP A 310 -0.60 5.28 5.68
C ASP A 310 -1.92 5.92 6.06
N THR A 311 -2.05 7.24 5.95
CA THR A 311 -3.31 7.92 6.33
C THR A 311 -4.45 7.49 5.40
N TYR A 312 -4.17 7.30 4.11
CA TYR A 312 -5.15 6.74 3.20
C TYR A 312 -5.50 5.30 3.58
N LEU A 313 -4.52 4.45 3.91
CA LEU A 313 -4.77 3.07 4.35
C LEU A 313 -5.61 3.04 5.64
N ALA A 314 -5.28 3.86 6.63
CA ALA A 314 -6.03 4.01 7.87
C ALA A 314 -7.48 4.45 7.62
N ILE A 315 -7.71 5.40 6.70
CA ILE A 315 -9.06 5.81 6.27
C ILE A 315 -9.80 4.65 5.61
N THR A 316 -9.14 3.87 4.74
CA THR A 316 -9.79 2.70 4.11
C THR A 316 -10.17 1.61 5.10
N GLU A 317 -9.35 1.40 6.14
CA GLU A 317 -9.67 0.48 7.25
C GLU A 317 -10.84 0.99 8.10
N LEU A 318 -10.88 2.30 8.38
CA LEU A 318 -11.97 2.93 9.12
C LEU A 318 -13.31 2.82 8.36
N ILE A 319 -13.29 3.09 7.05
CA ILE A 319 -14.46 3.02 6.18
C ILE A 319 -14.81 1.57 5.83
N ASN A 320 -13.88 0.63 6.04
CA ASN A 320 -13.98 -0.79 5.69
C ASN A 320 -14.27 -0.99 4.19
N GLU A 321 -13.66 -0.17 3.35
CA GLU A 321 -13.78 -0.21 1.89
C GLU A 321 -12.39 -0.37 1.27
N PRO A 322 -11.94 -1.61 0.98
CA PRO A 322 -10.61 -1.85 0.45
C PRO A 322 -10.47 -1.31 -0.98
N ARG A 323 -9.30 -0.75 -1.30
CA ARG A 323 -9.01 -0.13 -2.61
C ARG A 323 -10.01 0.98 -2.98
N LEU A 324 -10.45 1.75 -1.98
CA LEU A 324 -11.43 2.84 -2.10
C LEU A 324 -11.21 3.73 -3.32
N ARG A 325 -9.99 4.26 -3.52
CA ARG A 325 -9.65 5.14 -4.65
C ARG A 325 -9.86 4.45 -6.00
N GLN A 326 -9.31 3.24 -6.18
CA GLN A 326 -9.47 2.49 -7.43
C GLN A 326 -10.94 2.22 -7.73
N ARG A 327 -11.73 1.80 -6.73
CA ARG A 327 -13.18 1.59 -6.86
C ARG A 327 -13.91 2.89 -7.20
N SER A 328 -13.52 4.01 -6.59
CA SER A 328 -14.11 5.32 -6.81
C SER A 328 -13.89 5.84 -8.24
N PHE A 329 -12.66 5.74 -8.75
CA PHE A 329 -12.34 6.12 -10.14
C PHE A 329 -12.99 5.17 -11.15
N ASN A 330 -13.04 3.87 -10.87
CA ASN A 330 -13.74 2.91 -11.73
C ASN A 330 -15.25 3.21 -11.77
N TYR A 331 -15.84 3.55 -10.64
CA TYR A 331 -17.24 3.98 -10.55
C TYR A 331 -17.50 5.25 -11.37
N LEU A 332 -16.64 6.28 -11.24
CA LEU A 332 -16.77 7.49 -12.05
C LEU A 332 -16.65 7.18 -13.55
N LYS A 333 -15.67 6.37 -13.95
CA LYS A 333 -15.46 5.96 -15.34
C LYS A 333 -16.65 5.19 -15.90
N ALA A 334 -17.24 4.30 -15.10
CA ALA A 334 -18.45 3.56 -15.50
C ALA A 334 -19.66 4.50 -15.65
N ARG A 335 -19.84 5.43 -14.72
CA ARG A 335 -20.90 6.45 -14.77
C ARG A 335 -20.78 7.38 -15.98
N LEU A 336 -19.56 7.82 -16.31
CA LEU A 336 -19.30 8.63 -17.50
C LEU A 336 -19.55 7.88 -18.81
N ARG A 337 -19.43 6.55 -18.80
CA ARG A 337 -19.73 5.67 -19.94
C ARG A 337 -21.21 5.27 -20.03
N GLY A 338 -22.07 5.78 -19.14
CA GLY A 338 -23.49 5.43 -19.10
C GLY A 338 -23.77 3.99 -18.65
N ALA A 339 -22.80 3.30 -18.04
CA ALA A 339 -23.02 1.93 -17.57
C ALA A 339 -23.90 1.92 -16.30
N PRO A 340 -24.92 1.03 -16.23
CA PRO A 340 -25.74 0.90 -15.03
C PRO A 340 -24.87 0.44 -13.86
N CYS A 341 -24.81 1.26 -12.80
CA CYS A 341 -24.08 0.95 -11.58
C CYS A 341 -25.07 0.81 -10.43
N GLU A 342 -25.44 -0.44 -10.12
CA GLU A 342 -26.20 -0.76 -8.92
C GLU A 342 -25.30 -0.62 -7.69
N THR A 343 -25.28 0.58 -7.10
CA THR A 343 -24.57 0.85 -5.85
C THR A 343 -25.46 1.65 -4.90
N SER A 344 -25.32 1.41 -3.60
CA SER A 344 -26.10 2.14 -2.59
C SER A 344 -25.79 3.64 -2.62
N VAL A 345 -26.78 4.50 -2.35
CA VAL A 345 -26.63 5.97 -2.39
C VAL A 345 -25.48 6.45 -1.49
N ARG A 346 -25.30 5.82 -0.32
CA ARG A 346 -24.20 6.11 0.60
C ARG A 346 -22.83 5.86 -0.05
N LEU A 347 -22.68 4.72 -0.72
CA LEU A 347 -21.43 4.34 -1.37
C LEU A 347 -21.14 5.22 -2.60
N GLN A 348 -22.16 5.63 -3.33
CA GLN A 348 -22.02 6.61 -4.42
C GLN A 348 -21.48 7.95 -3.93
N ARG A 349 -22.05 8.49 -2.84
CA ARG A 349 -21.55 9.74 -2.24
C ARG A 349 -20.11 9.60 -1.77
N LEU A 350 -19.78 8.48 -1.14
CA LEU A 350 -18.41 8.19 -0.72
C LEU A 350 -17.47 8.21 -1.93
N TYR A 351 -17.76 7.45 -2.99
CA TYR A 351 -16.90 7.38 -4.17
C TYR A 351 -16.73 8.73 -4.86
N LEU A 352 -17.81 9.50 -5.02
CA LEU A 352 -17.73 10.84 -5.60
C LEU A 352 -16.88 11.76 -4.71
N SER A 353 -17.11 11.74 -3.39
CA SER A 353 -16.31 12.55 -2.46
C SER A 353 -14.83 12.19 -2.49
N THR A 354 -14.48 10.89 -2.56
CA THR A 354 -13.10 10.42 -2.67
C THR A 354 -12.44 10.93 -3.95
N VAL A 355 -13.13 10.84 -5.10
CA VAL A 355 -12.62 11.39 -6.37
C VAL A 355 -12.40 12.88 -6.25
N SER A 356 -13.41 13.64 -5.78
CA SER A 356 -13.34 15.09 -5.68
C SER A 356 -12.20 15.55 -4.77
N ILE A 357 -12.05 14.95 -3.58
CA ILE A 357 -10.97 15.25 -2.64
C ILE A 357 -9.61 14.91 -3.24
N THR A 358 -9.49 13.75 -3.91
CA THR A 358 -8.22 13.34 -4.53
C THR A 358 -7.84 14.30 -5.67
N CYS A 359 -8.77 14.65 -6.55
CA CYS A 359 -8.53 15.60 -7.64
C CYS A 359 -8.19 17.00 -7.12
N LEU A 360 -8.93 17.51 -6.15
CA LEU A 360 -8.66 18.80 -5.52
C LEU A 360 -7.27 18.82 -4.87
N GLY A 361 -6.91 17.76 -4.14
CA GLY A 361 -5.59 17.60 -3.55
C GLY A 361 -4.47 17.70 -4.59
N TRP A 362 -4.59 16.98 -5.71
CA TRP A 362 -3.61 17.06 -6.79
C TRP A 362 -3.54 18.44 -7.46
N VAL A 363 -4.68 19.10 -7.67
CA VAL A 363 -4.71 20.47 -8.21
C VAL A 363 -3.98 21.43 -7.29
N LEU A 364 -4.18 21.33 -5.97
CA LEU A 364 -3.49 22.16 -4.99
C LEU A 364 -1.97 21.89 -4.96
N VAL A 365 -1.56 20.63 -4.99
CA VAL A 365 -0.12 20.27 -5.02
C VAL A 365 0.55 20.80 -6.29
N TRP A 366 -0.02 20.53 -7.46
CA TRP A 366 0.55 21.02 -8.72
C TRP A 366 0.48 22.53 -8.85
N GLY A 367 -0.58 23.16 -8.34
CA GLY A 367 -0.68 24.62 -8.25
C GLY A 367 0.43 25.23 -7.39
N PHE A 368 0.70 24.63 -6.23
CA PHE A 368 1.80 25.04 -5.36
C PHE A 368 3.17 24.85 -6.01
N VAL A 369 3.41 23.69 -6.63
CA VAL A 369 4.66 23.42 -7.36
C VAL A 369 4.85 24.42 -8.50
N LEU A 370 3.81 24.66 -9.31
CA LEU A 370 3.87 25.59 -10.43
C LEU A 370 4.09 27.04 -9.96
N GLN A 371 3.44 27.45 -8.88
CA GLN A 371 3.68 28.76 -8.26
C GLN A 371 5.12 28.90 -7.76
N THR A 372 5.66 27.85 -7.14
CA THR A 372 7.04 27.82 -6.64
C THR A 372 8.02 27.92 -7.80
N LEU A 373 7.85 27.12 -8.85
CA LEU A 373 8.66 27.19 -10.05
C LEU A 373 8.58 28.57 -10.71
N PHE A 374 7.37 29.14 -10.83
CA PHE A 374 7.18 30.48 -11.40
C PHE A 374 7.97 31.54 -10.64
N ARG A 375 7.93 31.51 -9.30
CA ARG A 375 8.72 32.42 -8.45
C ARG A 375 10.22 32.22 -8.63
N VAL A 376 10.70 30.98 -8.71
CA VAL A 376 12.13 30.71 -8.91
C VAL A 376 12.61 31.22 -10.27
N PHE A 377 11.81 31.09 -11.33
CA PHE A 377 12.19 31.53 -12.68
C PHE A 377 12.00 33.05 -12.93
N HIS A 378 11.15 33.74 -12.16
CA HIS A 378 10.87 35.18 -12.36
C HIS A 378 11.50 36.11 -11.30
N ASN A 379 12.01 35.56 -10.19
CA ASN A 379 12.76 36.33 -9.18
C ASN A 379 14.30 36.12 -9.29
N GLN A 380 14.78 35.66 -10.45
CA GLN A 380 16.16 35.90 -10.89
C GLN A 380 16.17 37.16 -11.77
#